data_AF-A0A4S3FWU7-F1
#
_entry.id   AF-A0A4S3FWU7-F1
#
_cell.length_a   1.000
_cell.length_b   1.000
_cell.length_c   1.000
_cell.angle_alpha   90.00
_cell.angle_beta   90.00
_cell.angle_gamma   90.00
#
_symmetry.space_group_name_H-M   'P 1'
#
loop_
_entity.id
_entity.type
_entity.pdbx_description
1 polymer ?
#
loop_
_entity_poly.entity_id
_entity_poly.type
_entity_poly.pdbx_seq_one_letter_code
_entity_poly.pdbx_strand_id
1 'polypeptide(L)'
;MLGAAIVIGGAAVLKWAAPAYLSPECAQRLTGVLLGFIVVFYANVIPKSLTQLARLRCSPQAEQAARRFAGWSLVLGGLAYMLAMLLAPLASMHLIGGALLAVALAAALLRCFGARSATA
;
A
#
# COMPACT_ATOMS: atom_id res chain seq x y z
N MET A 1 -7.19 -5.36 -12.66
CA MET A 1 -8.02 -6.59 -12.74
C MET A 1 -7.51 -7.67 -11.80
N LEU A 2 -6.26 -8.13 -11.92
CA LEU A 2 -5.68 -9.18 -11.05
C LEU A 2 -5.72 -8.86 -9.54
N GLY A 3 -5.33 -7.66 -9.11
CA GLY A 3 -5.39 -7.31 -7.69
C GLY A 3 -6.83 -7.24 -7.15
N ALA A 4 -7.79 -6.71 -7.91
CA ALA A 4 -9.20 -6.72 -7.49
C ALA A 4 -9.75 -8.15 -7.39
N ALA A 5 -9.35 -9.05 -8.30
CA ALA A 5 -9.73 -10.46 -8.25
C ALA A 5 -9.15 -11.19 -7.03
N ILE A 6 -7.89 -10.91 -6.65
CA ILE A 6 -7.27 -11.48 -5.44
C ILE A 6 -8.01 -11.03 -4.18
N VAL A 7 -8.46 -9.77 -4.14
CA VAL A 7 -9.15 -9.22 -2.97
C VAL A 7 -10.55 -9.76 -2.84
N ILE A 8 -11.32 -9.70 -3.92
CA ILE A 8 -12.70 -10.15 -3.92
C ILE A 8 -12.73 -11.67 -3.74
N GLY A 9 -11.85 -12.40 -4.42
CA GLY A 9 -11.70 -13.84 -4.27
C GLY A 9 -11.23 -14.23 -2.86
N GLY A 10 -10.18 -13.60 -2.35
CA GLY A 10 -9.67 -13.85 -1.01
C GLY A 10 -10.68 -13.52 0.08
N ALA A 11 -11.37 -12.38 -0.01
CA ALA A 11 -12.44 -12.00 0.92
C ALA A 11 -13.66 -12.92 0.83
N ALA A 12 -14.01 -13.39 -0.37
CA ALA A 12 -15.11 -14.34 -0.55
C ALA A 12 -14.78 -15.71 0.05
N VAL A 13 -13.56 -16.23 -0.18
CA VAL A 13 -13.07 -17.48 0.43
C VAL A 13 -13.03 -17.35 1.95
N LEU A 14 -12.53 -16.23 2.47
CA LEU A 14 -12.51 -15.99 3.91
C LEU A 14 -13.91 -15.93 4.52
N LYS A 15 -14.84 -15.22 3.87
CA LYS A 15 -16.23 -15.12 4.32
C LYS A 15 -16.93 -16.48 4.29
N TRP A 16 -16.61 -17.32 3.30
CA TRP A 16 -17.13 -18.68 3.19
C TRP A 16 -16.54 -19.62 4.26
N ALA A 17 -15.24 -19.49 4.56
CA ALA A 17 -14.55 -20.31 5.55
C ALA A 17 -14.85 -19.88 7.00
N ALA A 18 -15.22 -18.61 7.22
CA ALA A 18 -15.45 -18.04 8.55
C ALA A 18 -16.47 -18.80 9.42
N PRO A 19 -17.69 -19.11 8.97
CA PRO A 19 -18.69 -19.74 9.83
C PRO A 19 -18.34 -21.16 10.30
N ALA A 20 -17.38 -21.84 9.65
CA ALA A 20 -17.02 -23.22 9.96
C ALA A 20 -15.61 -23.38 10.57
N TYR A 21 -14.67 -22.46 10.29
CA TYR A 21 -13.25 -22.67 10.61
C TYR A 21 -12.50 -21.45 11.18
N LEU A 22 -13.09 -20.24 11.20
CA LEU A 22 -12.39 -19.04 11.71
C LEU A 22 -13.23 -18.32 12.77
N SER A 23 -12.57 -17.85 13.83
CA SER A 23 -13.21 -16.91 14.74
C SER A 23 -13.51 -15.59 14.00
N PRO A 24 -14.56 -14.84 14.38
CA PRO A 24 -14.87 -13.55 13.79
C PRO A 24 -13.70 -12.56 13.85
N GLU A 25 -12.93 -12.61 14.94
CA GLU A 25 -11.68 -11.84 15.09
C GLU A 25 -10.66 -12.21 14.01
N CYS A 26 -10.39 -13.51 13.83
CA CYS A 26 -9.39 -13.97 12.86
C CYS A 26 -9.78 -13.56 11.44
N ALA A 27 -11.07 -13.70 11.09
CA ALA A 27 -11.58 -13.26 9.79
C ALA A 27 -11.40 -11.75 9.57
N GLN A 28 -11.64 -10.93 10.60
CA GLN A 28 -11.45 -9.48 10.52
C GLN A 28 -9.98 -9.11 10.32
N ARG A 29 -9.06 -9.73 11.08
CA ARG A 29 -7.62 -9.48 10.97
C ARG A 29 -7.08 -9.87 9.60
N LEU A 30 -7.45 -11.05 9.11
CA LEU A 30 -7.05 -11.55 7.79
C LEU A 30 -7.57 -10.65 6.66
N THR A 31 -8.79 -10.14 6.77
CA THR A 31 -9.32 -9.16 5.81
C THR A 31 -8.47 -7.88 5.78
N GLY A 32 -8.06 -7.38 6.96
CA GLY A 32 -7.12 -6.27 7.05
C GLY A 32 -5.76 -6.59 6.44
N VAL A 33 -5.20 -7.76 6.72
CA VAL A 33 -3.92 -8.19 6.12
C VAL A 33 -4.01 -8.24 4.60
N LEU A 34 -5.10 -8.80 4.05
CA LEU A 34 -5.33 -8.80 2.60
C LEU A 34 -5.36 -7.38 2.04
N LEU A 35 -5.97 -6.42 2.75
CA LEU A 35 -5.99 -5.03 2.31
C LEU A 35 -4.57 -4.45 2.22
N GLY A 36 -3.76 -4.65 3.26
CA GLY A 36 -2.37 -4.20 3.27
C GLY A 36 -1.51 -4.88 2.20
N PHE A 37 -1.77 -6.16 1.92
CA PHE A 37 -1.08 -6.91 0.87
C PHE A 37 -1.30 -6.30 -0.51
N ILE A 38 -2.51 -5.85 -0.83
CA ILE A 38 -2.82 -5.16 -2.11
C ILE A 38 -1.93 -3.94 -2.28
N VAL A 39 -1.79 -3.15 -1.22
CA VAL A 39 -0.98 -1.92 -1.24
C VAL A 39 0.46 -2.28 -1.58
N VAL A 40 1.02 -3.29 -0.90
CA VAL A 40 2.38 -3.78 -1.17
C VAL A 40 2.52 -4.30 -2.59
N PHE A 41 1.54 -5.09 -3.06
CA PHE A 41 1.55 -5.67 -4.40
C PHE A 41 1.55 -4.58 -5.48
N TYR A 42 0.60 -3.65 -5.44
CA TYR A 42 0.53 -2.58 -6.43
C TYR A 42 1.71 -1.60 -6.33
N ALA A 43 2.19 -1.29 -5.12
CA ALA A 43 3.38 -0.47 -4.96
C ALA A 43 4.63 -1.11 -5.60
N ASN A 44 4.69 -2.44 -5.67
CA ASN A 44 5.74 -3.17 -6.39
C ASN A 44 5.50 -3.22 -7.91
N VAL A 45 4.27 -3.54 -8.33
CA VAL A 45 3.91 -3.74 -9.75
C VAL A 45 3.92 -2.45 -10.56
N ILE A 46 3.56 -1.31 -9.96
CA ILE A 46 3.52 -0.04 -10.69
C ILE A 46 4.91 0.27 -11.28
N PRO A 47 5.02 0.47 -12.61
CA PRO A 47 6.29 0.75 -13.27
C PRO A 47 6.94 2.01 -12.69
N LYS A 48 8.14 1.86 -12.15
CA LYS A 48 8.95 2.96 -11.61
C LYS A 48 9.81 3.65 -12.70
N SER A 49 9.61 3.27 -13.95
CA SER A 49 10.31 3.80 -15.12
C SER A 49 9.75 5.16 -15.54
N LEU A 50 10.63 6.05 -16.00
CA LEU A 50 10.25 7.33 -16.59
C LEU A 50 9.65 7.12 -17.99
N THR A 51 8.55 7.83 -18.26
CA THR A 51 8.01 7.96 -19.63
C THR A 51 9.01 8.71 -20.51
N GLN A 52 8.94 8.52 -21.83
CA GLN A 52 9.87 9.18 -22.75
C GLN A 52 9.82 10.72 -22.60
N LEU A 53 8.63 11.29 -22.39
CA LEU A 53 8.48 12.73 -22.13
C LEU A 53 9.20 13.19 -20.85
N ALA A 54 9.16 12.39 -19.77
CA ALA A 54 9.82 12.73 -18.51
C ALA A 54 11.36 12.68 -18.61
N ARG A 55 11.91 11.94 -19.57
CA ARG A 55 13.36 11.91 -19.83
C ARG A 55 13.89 13.20 -20.46
N LEU A 56 13.02 13.96 -21.12
CA LEU A 56 13.38 15.22 -21.80
C LEU A 56 13.36 16.44 -20.86
N ARG A 57 12.91 16.27 -19.60
CA ARG A 57 12.90 17.34 -18.59
C ARG A 57 14.28 17.49 -17.96
N CYS A 58 14.53 18.63 -17.31
CA CYS A 58 15.86 19.01 -16.80
C CYS A 58 16.48 18.06 -15.75
N SER A 59 15.71 17.22 -15.05
CA SER A 59 16.25 16.34 -13.99
C SER A 59 15.57 14.96 -13.91
N PRO A 60 15.75 14.07 -14.91
CA PRO A 60 15.12 12.74 -14.92
C PRO A 60 15.54 11.89 -13.72
N GLN A 61 16.78 12.03 -13.25
CA GLN A 61 17.31 11.30 -12.09
C GLN A 61 16.53 11.61 -10.81
N ALA A 62 16.19 12.90 -10.59
CA ALA A 62 15.43 13.33 -9.42
C ALA A 62 14.00 12.79 -9.44
N GLU A 63 13.36 12.74 -10.62
CA GLU A 63 12.02 12.20 -10.76
C GLU A 63 11.99 10.68 -10.60
N GLN A 64 12.99 9.95 -11.11
CA GLN A 64 13.09 8.51 -10.92
C GLN A 64 13.38 8.15 -9.46
N ALA A 65 14.23 8.92 -8.77
CA ALA A 65 14.45 8.76 -7.34
C ALA A 65 13.17 9.00 -6.53
N ALA A 66 12.39 10.03 -6.87
CA ALA A 66 11.10 10.30 -6.22
C ALA A 66 10.10 9.15 -6.41
N ARG A 67 10.00 8.58 -7.61
CA ARG A 67 9.13 7.42 -7.91
C ARG A 67 9.55 6.17 -7.13
N ARG A 68 10.86 5.91 -7.03
CA ARG A 68 11.39 4.80 -6.22
C ARG A 68 11.09 4.99 -4.74
N PHE A 69 11.32 6.21 -4.22
CA PHE A 69 11.00 6.55 -2.84
C PHE A 69 9.52 6.35 -2.56
N ALA A 70 8.63 6.93 -3.38
CA ALA A 70 7.18 6.78 -3.22
C ALA A 70 6.75 5.30 -3.23
N GLY A 71 7.30 4.50 -4.14
CA GLY A 71 7.04 3.05 -4.17
C GLY A 71 7.45 2.35 -2.88
N TRP A 72 8.66 2.60 -2.39
CA TRP A 72 9.15 2.01 -1.14
C TRP A 72 8.38 2.48 0.09
N SER A 73 8.02 3.76 0.16
CA SER A 73 7.19 4.30 1.24
C SER A 73 5.85 3.56 1.32
N LEU A 74 5.17 3.35 0.18
CA LEU A 74 3.91 2.60 0.16
C LEU A 74 4.08 1.11 0.49
N VAL A 75 5.18 0.48 0.08
CA VAL A 75 5.50 -0.90 0.50
C VAL A 75 5.67 -1.00 2.01
N LEU A 76 6.49 -0.11 2.60
CA LEU A 76 6.72 -0.08 4.04
C LEU A 76 5.44 0.27 4.82
N GLY A 77 4.64 1.21 4.32
CA GLY A 77 3.34 1.57 4.88
C GLY A 77 2.34 0.41 4.83
N GLY A 78 2.27 -0.32 3.72
CA GLY A 78 1.44 -1.52 3.59
C GLY A 78 1.87 -2.65 4.52
N LEU A 79 3.17 -2.88 4.68
CA LEU A 79 3.72 -3.84 5.66
C LEU A 79 3.38 -3.43 7.10
N ALA A 80 3.56 -2.15 7.43
CA ALA A 80 3.22 -1.61 8.75
C ALA A 80 1.71 -1.73 9.04
N TYR A 81 0.85 -1.48 8.04
CA TYR A 81 -0.59 -1.72 8.12
C TYR A 81 -0.91 -3.19 8.39
N MET A 82 -0.30 -4.13 7.67
CA MET A 82 -0.51 -5.57 7.89
C MET A 82 -0.08 -6.01 9.30
N LEU A 83 1.06 -5.51 9.77
CA LEU A 83 1.53 -5.78 11.14
C LEU A 83 0.58 -5.20 12.18
N ALA A 84 0.04 -4.00 11.97
CA ALA A 84 -0.97 -3.44 12.85
C ALA A 84 -2.25 -4.30 12.89
N MET A 85 -2.72 -4.79 11.74
CA MET A 85 -3.89 -5.69 11.68
C MET A 85 -3.66 -7.02 12.39
N LEU A 86 -2.41 -7.53 12.39
CA LEU A 86 -2.06 -8.78 13.07
C LEU A 86 -1.85 -8.62 14.57
N LEU A 87 -1.19 -7.55 14.99
CA LEU A 87 -0.61 -7.44 16.33
C LEU A 87 -1.31 -6.41 17.23
N ALA A 88 -2.00 -5.42 16.66
CA ALA A 88 -2.64 -4.38 17.46
C ALA A 88 -3.92 -4.89 18.15
N PRO A 89 -4.32 -4.25 19.27
CA PRO A 89 -5.63 -4.50 19.89
C PRO A 89 -6.78 -4.25 18.93
N LEU A 90 -7.82 -5.09 18.94
CA LEU A 90 -8.96 -5.00 18.02
C LEU A 90 -9.62 -3.61 18.00
N ALA A 91 -9.72 -2.96 19.16
CA ALA A 91 -10.35 -1.65 19.30
C ALA A 91 -9.59 -0.54 18.55
N SER A 92 -8.27 -0.68 18.36
CA SER A 92 -7.42 0.37 17.79
C SER A 92 -6.67 -0.03 16.53
N MET A 93 -6.79 -1.29 16.07
CA MET A 93 -6.02 -1.78 14.92
C MET A 93 -6.25 -0.96 13.65
N HIS A 94 -7.50 -0.57 13.37
CA HIS A 94 -7.84 0.24 12.19
C HIS A 94 -7.24 1.65 12.26
N LEU A 95 -7.25 2.25 13.45
CA LEU A 95 -6.68 3.57 13.68
C LEU A 95 -5.16 3.53 13.52
N ILE A 96 -4.48 2.57 14.18
CA ILE A 96 -3.02 2.44 14.13
C ILE A 96 -2.56 2.10 12.72
N GLY A 97 -3.16 1.08 12.10
CA GLY A 97 -2.83 0.69 10.73
C GLY A 97 -3.10 1.83 9.75
N GLY A 98 -4.28 2.46 9.84
CA GLY A 98 -4.65 3.60 9.01
C GLY A 98 -3.68 4.78 9.14
N ALA A 99 -3.27 5.12 10.36
CA ALA A 99 -2.31 6.20 10.61
C ALA A 99 -0.93 5.89 9.99
N LEU A 100 -0.41 4.67 10.17
CA LEU A 100 0.87 4.25 9.59
C LEU A 100 0.86 4.32 8.06
N LEU A 101 -0.22 3.85 7.44
CA LEU A 101 -0.39 3.91 6.00
C LEU A 101 -0.57 5.35 5.51
N ALA A 102 -1.31 6.19 6.24
CA ALA A 102 -1.52 7.59 5.91
C ALA A 102 -0.20 8.38 5.95
N VAL A 103 0.66 8.15 6.95
CA VAL A 103 1.99 8.77 7.04
C VAL A 103 2.86 8.36 5.84
N ALA A 104 2.86 7.07 5.49
CA ALA A 104 3.60 6.58 4.34
C ALA A 104 3.13 7.21 3.01
N LEU A 105 1.81 7.34 2.84
CA LEU A 105 1.21 8.02 1.69
C LEU A 105 1.58 9.51 1.65
N ALA A 106 1.49 10.20 2.79
CA ALA A 106 1.87 11.61 2.90
C ALA A 106 3.35 11.80 2.52
N ALA A 107 4.26 10.96 3.03
CA ALA A 107 5.67 11.00 2.67
C ALA A 107 5.91 10.79 1.17
N ALA A 108 5.20 9.83 0.56
CA ALA A 108 5.26 9.59 -0.88
C ALA A 108 4.79 10.81 -1.69
N LEU A 109 3.64 11.39 -1.34
CA LEU A 109 3.07 12.57 -1.98
C LEU A 109 3.99 13.78 -1.86
N LEU A 110 4.49 14.08 -0.66
CA LEU A 110 5.41 15.19 -0.42
C LEU A 110 6.68 15.06 -1.27
N ARG A 111 7.25 13.85 -1.37
CA ARG A 111 8.44 13.61 -2.18
C ARG A 111 8.17 13.78 -3.68
N CYS A 112 7.01 13.34 -4.16
CA CYS A 112 6.61 13.49 -5.55
C CYS A 112 6.29 14.95 -5.91
N PHE A 113 5.57 15.68 -5.05
CA PHE A 113 5.27 17.10 -5.28
C PHE A 113 6.52 17.97 -5.23
N GLY A 114 7.43 17.74 -4.28
CA GLY A 114 8.72 18.44 -4.22
C GLY A 114 9.61 18.16 -5.43
N ALA A 115 9.56 16.95 -6.00
CA ALA A 115 10.25 16.65 -7.25
C ALA A 115 9.64 17.37 -8.46
N ARG A 116 8.31 17.55 -8.49
CA ARG A 116 7.63 18.29 -9.57
C ARG A 116 7.96 19.78 -9.51
N SER A 117 7.92 20.41 -8.35
CA SER A 117 8.25 21.84 -8.21
C SER A 117 9.71 22.15 -8.55
N ALA A 118 10.64 21.21 -8.32
CA ALA A 118 12.04 21.36 -8.73
C ALA A 118 12.28 21.18 -10.26
N THR A 119 11.25 20.80 -11.01
CA THR A 119 11.33 20.52 -12.48
C THR A 119 10.43 21.44 -13.31
N ALA A 120 9.62 22.27 -12.66
CA ALA A 120 8.76 23.29 -13.29
C ALA A 120 9.55 24.60 -13.37
#